data_AF-A0A7C2WA68-F1
#
_entry.id   AF-A0A7C2WA68-F1
#
_cell.length_a   1.000
_cell.length_b   1.000
_cell.length_c   1.000
_cell.angle_alpha   90.00
_cell.angle_beta   90.00
_cell.angle_gamma   90.00
#
_symmetry.space_group_name_H-M   'P 1'
#
loop_
_entity.id
_entity.type
_entity.pdbx_description
1 polymer ?
#
loop_
_entity_poly.entity_id
_entity_poly.type
_entity_poly.pdbx_seq_one_letter_code
_entity_poly.pdbx_strand_id
1 'polypeptide(L)'
;MILLLTLLSVLVALALLGAVAAVAAASPPDPTRYAIPGLNVRADLGDYLHILIRNTLVLALHALACVAGFIAGSSLPLQAQYLSGFNRLVHERAGPLAMAFVAAATLFSLATQAYVLGGTASTLAAQLGVGLGELLVSLLPHALPELTAVFLPLAAWLLLSREGRWNELLAATAVCVAVALPVLFATAAIELTVWPRLLAKLAWG
;
A
#
# COMPACT_ATOMS: atom_id res chain seq x y z
N MET A 1 -15.91 1.46 14.40
CA MET A 1 -15.24 0.53 13.46
C MET A 1 -14.44 1.29 12.40
N ILE A 2 -15.07 2.05 11.49
CA ILE A 2 -14.38 2.80 10.42
C ILE A 2 -13.24 3.69 10.93
N LEU A 3 -13.46 4.47 11.99
CA LEU A 3 -12.41 5.31 12.58
C LEU A 3 -11.15 4.53 12.98
N LEU A 4 -11.33 3.33 13.57
CA LEU A 4 -10.21 2.48 13.99
C LEU A 4 -9.45 1.92 12.78
N LEU A 5 -10.16 1.54 11.72
CA LEU A 5 -9.57 1.12 10.46
C LEU A 5 -8.74 2.23 9.83
N THR A 6 -9.28 3.45 9.79
CA THR A 6 -8.58 4.62 9.28
C THR A 6 -7.32 4.90 10.10
N LEU A 7 -7.41 4.90 11.43
CA LEU A 7 -6.24 5.13 12.30
C LEU A 7 -5.15 4.08 12.06
N LEU A 8 -5.51 2.80 12.02
CA LEU A 8 -4.55 1.73 11.78
C LEU A 8 -3.94 1.83 10.37
N SER A 9 -4.75 2.20 9.37
CA SER A 9 -4.26 2.43 8.00
C SER A 9 -3.27 3.59 7.93
N VAL A 10 -3.56 4.71 8.61
CA VAL A 10 -2.64 5.85 8.75
C VAL A 10 -1.34 5.41 9.42
N LEU A 11 -1.40 4.62 10.49
CA LEU A 11 -0.20 4.13 11.17
C LEU A 11 0.66 3.27 10.24
N VAL A 12 0.05 2.39 9.43
CA VAL A 12 0.78 1.59 8.44
C VAL A 12 1.37 2.48 7.33
N ALA A 13 0.61 3.48 6.85
CA ALA A 13 1.08 4.44 5.87
C ALA A 13 2.29 5.24 6.38
N LEU A 14 2.24 5.73 7.62
CA LEU A 14 3.34 6.44 8.26
C LEU A 14 4.56 5.54 8.50
N ALA A 15 4.34 4.27 8.88
CA ALA A 15 5.43 3.30 9.02
C ALA A 15 6.13 3.04 7.67
N LEU A 16 5.35 2.91 6.58
CA LEU A 16 5.92 2.76 5.25
C LEU A 16 6.66 4.02 4.79
N LEU A 17 6.09 5.21 4.99
CA LEU A 17 6.78 6.48 4.67
C LEU A 17 8.07 6.64 5.47
N GLY A 18 8.08 6.25 6.75
CA GLY A 18 9.29 6.21 7.57
C GLY A 18 10.33 5.23 7.03
N ALA A 19 9.90 4.05 6.58
CA ALA A 19 10.79 3.08 5.92
C ALA A 19 11.36 3.63 4.60
N VAL A 20 10.54 4.27 3.76
CA VAL A 20 10.98 4.95 2.54
C VAL A 20 12.03 6.02 2.85
N ALA A 21 11.80 6.83 3.89
CA ALA A 21 12.75 7.85 4.33
C ALA A 21 14.08 7.24 4.79
N ALA A 22 14.03 6.16 5.57
CA ALA A 22 15.21 5.46 6.04
C ALA A 22 16.02 4.84 4.88
N VAL A 23 15.35 4.20 3.92
CA VAL A 23 16.00 3.69 2.71
C VAL A 23 16.60 4.83 1.89
N ALA A 24 15.88 5.93 1.69
CA ALA A 24 16.35 7.06 0.91
C ALA A 24 17.61 7.68 1.53
N ALA A 25 17.66 7.83 2.84
CA ALA A 25 18.82 8.35 3.55
C ALA A 25 20.04 7.41 3.47
N ALA A 26 19.82 6.10 3.35
CA ALA A 26 20.89 5.09 3.29
C ALA A 26 21.31 4.73 1.86
N SER A 27 20.53 5.10 0.85
CA SER A 27 20.77 4.70 -0.54
C SER A 27 21.61 5.76 -1.28
N PRO A 28 22.72 5.38 -1.94
CA PRO A 28 23.43 6.31 -2.81
C PRO A 28 22.55 6.69 -4.01
N PRO A 29 22.53 7.96 -4.42
CA PRO A 29 21.74 8.39 -5.58
C PRO A 29 22.29 7.78 -6.87
N ASP A 30 21.39 7.38 -7.76
CA ASP A 30 21.73 6.85 -9.08
C ASP A 30 21.91 7.99 -10.11
N PRO A 31 22.91 7.95 -11.01
CA PRO A 31 23.09 8.98 -12.04
C PRO A 31 22.01 9.00 -13.13
N THR A 32 21.14 7.99 -13.20
CA THR A 32 20.07 7.87 -14.19
C THR A 32 19.01 8.94 -14.01
N ARG A 33 18.88 9.85 -14.98
CA ARG A 33 17.92 10.96 -14.93
C ARG A 33 16.48 10.46 -15.01
N TYR A 34 15.65 10.85 -14.04
CA TYR A 34 14.24 10.51 -14.06
C TYR A 34 13.42 11.46 -14.94
N ALA A 35 12.50 10.89 -15.72
CA ALA A 35 11.41 11.62 -16.33
C ALA A 35 10.28 11.73 -15.30
N ILE A 36 9.91 12.96 -14.95
CA ILE A 36 8.87 13.30 -13.97
C ILE A 36 7.76 14.03 -14.73
N PRO A 37 6.63 13.36 -14.98
CA PRO A 37 5.44 13.96 -15.59
C PRO A 37 5.03 15.26 -14.90
N GLY A 38 4.90 16.33 -15.67
CA GLY A 38 4.50 17.64 -15.19
C GLY A 38 5.64 18.50 -14.63
N LEU A 39 6.86 17.96 -14.51
CA LEU A 39 8.05 18.72 -14.14
C LEU A 39 9.01 18.93 -15.33
N ASN A 40 9.59 17.83 -15.85
CA ASN A 40 10.58 17.89 -16.93
C ASN A 40 10.11 17.20 -18.23
N VAL A 41 8.99 16.47 -18.18
CA VAL A 41 8.27 15.95 -19.35
C VAL A 41 6.79 16.33 -19.25
N ARG A 42 6.10 16.41 -20.39
CA ARG A 42 4.67 16.72 -20.43
C ARG A 42 3.89 15.55 -19.84
N ALA A 43 3.07 15.82 -18.81
CA ALA A 43 2.16 14.82 -18.27
C ALA A 43 1.03 14.49 -19.27
N ASP A 44 0.67 13.21 -19.35
CA ASP A 44 -0.45 12.73 -20.17
C ASP A 44 -1.38 11.77 -19.42
N LEU A 45 -2.37 11.24 -20.13
CA LEU A 45 -3.33 10.29 -19.57
C LEU A 45 -2.69 8.92 -19.26
N GLY A 46 -1.63 8.55 -19.97
CA GLY A 46 -0.87 7.33 -19.73
C GLY A 46 -0.19 7.35 -18.36
N ASP A 47 0.37 8.49 -17.96
CA ASP A 47 0.95 8.67 -16.62
C ASP A 47 -0.10 8.48 -15.52
N TYR A 48 -1.30 9.05 -15.73
CA TYR A 48 -2.41 8.93 -14.79
C TYR A 48 -2.86 7.48 -14.61
N LEU A 49 -3.00 6.76 -15.74
CA LEU A 49 -3.33 5.34 -15.73
C LEU A 49 -2.22 4.50 -15.11
N HIS A 50 -0.95 4.86 -15.29
CA HIS A 50 0.18 4.15 -14.69
C HIS A 50 0.12 4.19 -13.15
N ILE A 51 -0.10 5.38 -12.58
CA ILE A 51 -0.28 5.57 -11.13
C ILE A 51 -1.47 4.75 -10.64
N LEU A 52 -2.62 4.86 -11.31
CA LEU A 52 -3.81 4.11 -10.93
C LEU A 52 -3.62 2.60 -10.99
N ILE A 53 -2.97 2.06 -12.03
CA ILE A 53 -2.73 0.62 -12.17
C ILE A 53 -1.85 0.11 -11.02
N ARG A 54 -0.77 0.83 -10.68
CA ARG A 54 0.10 0.44 -9.56
C ARG A 54 -0.65 0.43 -8.23
N ASN A 55 -1.39 1.50 -7.93
CA ASN A 55 -2.09 1.62 -6.65
C ASN A 55 -3.29 0.69 -6.53
N THR A 56 -4.05 0.50 -7.60
CA THR A 56 -5.17 -0.45 -7.61
C THR A 56 -4.68 -1.90 -7.56
N LEU A 57 -3.52 -2.22 -8.11
CA LEU A 57 -2.89 -3.53 -7.94
C LEU A 57 -2.58 -3.82 -6.47
N VAL A 58 -1.97 -2.86 -5.75
CA VAL A 58 -1.69 -3.02 -4.31
C VAL A 58 -3.00 -3.16 -3.53
N LEU A 59 -4.01 -2.34 -3.82
CA LEU A 59 -5.34 -2.44 -3.21
C LEU A 59 -5.97 -3.83 -3.46
N ALA A 60 -5.88 -4.34 -4.69
CA ALA A 60 -6.40 -5.65 -5.07
C ALA A 60 -5.68 -6.79 -4.33
N LEU A 61 -4.35 -6.71 -4.18
CA LEU A 61 -3.58 -7.68 -3.40
C LEU A 61 -3.98 -7.70 -1.93
N HIS A 62 -4.23 -6.53 -1.32
CA HIS A 62 -4.73 -6.46 0.05
C HIS A 62 -6.17 -6.97 0.17
N ALA A 63 -7.03 -6.72 -0.82
CA ALA A 63 -8.36 -7.30 -0.86
C ALA A 63 -8.31 -8.84 -0.97
N LEU A 64 -7.43 -9.38 -1.82
CA LEU A 64 -7.18 -10.82 -1.94
C LEU A 64 -6.64 -11.43 -0.64
N ALA A 65 -5.75 -10.73 0.07
CA ALA A 65 -5.27 -11.14 1.39
C ALA A 65 -6.43 -11.26 2.40
N CYS A 66 -7.42 -10.36 2.32
CA CYS A 66 -8.63 -10.44 3.13
C CYS A 66 -9.50 -11.64 2.76
N VAL A 67 -9.69 -11.90 1.45
CA VAL A 67 -10.41 -13.10 0.98
C VAL A 67 -9.72 -14.37 1.43
N ALA A 68 -8.39 -14.44 1.33
CA ALA A 68 -7.60 -15.56 1.82
C ALA A 68 -7.75 -15.72 3.34
N GLY A 69 -7.75 -14.62 4.10
CA GLY A 69 -8.01 -14.63 5.54
C GLY A 69 -9.41 -15.13 5.91
N PHE A 70 -10.43 -14.76 5.14
CA PHE A 70 -11.78 -15.30 5.29
C PHE A 70 -11.77 -16.82 5.05
N ILE A 71 -11.24 -17.29 3.92
CA ILE A 71 -11.20 -18.73 3.61
C ILE A 71 -10.44 -19.51 4.69
N ALA A 72 -9.30 -19.00 5.13
CA ALA A 72 -8.46 -19.63 6.14
C ALA A 72 -9.09 -19.65 7.54
N GLY A 73 -9.77 -18.57 7.93
CA GLY A 73 -10.32 -18.38 9.26
C GLY A 73 -11.77 -18.86 9.44
N SER A 74 -12.56 -18.98 8.36
CA SER A 74 -13.96 -19.42 8.42
C SER A 74 -14.22 -20.69 7.59
N SER A 75 -14.03 -20.63 6.27
CA SER A 75 -14.46 -21.68 5.34
C SER A 75 -13.74 -23.01 5.57
N LEU A 76 -12.40 -22.99 5.72
CA LEU A 76 -11.61 -24.21 5.93
C LEU A 76 -11.95 -24.93 7.25
N PRO A 77 -12.03 -24.24 8.41
CA PRO A 77 -12.49 -24.86 9.66
C PRO A 77 -13.90 -25.44 9.57
N LEU A 78 -14.85 -24.79 8.88
CA LEU A 78 -16.20 -25.31 8.69
C LEU A 78 -16.22 -26.58 7.86
N GLN A 79 -15.46 -26.63 6.76
CA GLN A 79 -15.37 -27.84 5.93
C GLN A 79 -14.68 -29.00 6.66
N ALA A 80 -13.68 -28.72 7.49
CA ALA A 80 -12.97 -29.74 8.26
C ALA A 80 -13.89 -30.58 9.16
N GLN A 81 -15.03 -30.04 9.60
CA GLN A 81 -16.03 -30.74 10.43
C GLN A 81 -16.68 -31.93 9.70
N TYR A 82 -16.73 -31.89 8.37
CA TYR A 82 -17.32 -32.94 7.53
C TYR A 82 -16.27 -33.91 6.96
N LEU A 83 -15.00 -33.76 7.32
CA LEU A 83 -13.88 -34.56 6.82
C LEU A 83 -13.33 -35.50 7.90
N SER A 84 -12.63 -36.56 7.49
CA SER A 84 -11.98 -37.51 8.38
C SER A 84 -10.54 -37.82 7.95
N GLY A 85 -9.75 -38.38 8.87
CA GLY A 85 -8.37 -38.84 8.62
C GLY A 85 -7.43 -37.72 8.16
N PHE A 86 -6.60 -38.04 7.16
CA PHE A 86 -5.59 -37.12 6.61
C PHE A 86 -6.21 -35.86 5.99
N ASN A 87 -7.38 -35.98 5.34
CA ASN A 87 -8.04 -34.83 4.70
C ASN A 87 -8.47 -33.78 5.72
N ARG A 88 -8.95 -34.22 6.89
CA ARG A 88 -9.27 -33.31 8.01
C ARG A 88 -8.03 -32.60 8.52
N LEU A 89 -6.92 -33.33 8.72
CA LEU A 89 -5.66 -32.77 9.20
C LEU A 89 -5.11 -31.68 8.27
N VAL A 90 -5.21 -31.89 6.95
CA VAL A 90 -4.79 -30.89 5.96
C VAL A 90 -5.62 -29.61 6.12
N HIS A 91 -6.94 -29.70 6.23
CA HIS A 91 -7.81 -28.52 6.34
C HIS A 91 -7.60 -27.76 7.66
N GLU A 92 -7.38 -28.48 8.77
CA GLU A 92 -7.08 -27.86 10.08
C GLU A 92 -5.72 -27.12 10.07
N ARG A 93 -4.71 -27.62 9.34
CA ARG A 93 -3.38 -26.98 9.27
C ARG A 93 -3.21 -25.96 8.13
N ALA A 94 -4.02 -26.06 7.07
CA ALA A 94 -3.92 -25.17 5.91
C ALA A 94 -4.18 -23.70 6.28
N GLY A 95 -5.11 -23.44 7.22
CA GLY A 95 -5.45 -22.08 7.65
C GLY A 95 -4.25 -21.29 8.20
N PRO A 96 -3.59 -21.75 9.29
CA PRO A 96 -2.42 -21.07 9.85
C PRO A 96 -1.26 -20.90 8.87
N LEU A 97 -1.00 -21.90 8.02
CA LEU A 97 0.07 -21.83 7.01
C LEU A 97 -0.24 -20.80 5.92
N ALA A 98 -1.49 -20.74 5.44
CA ALA A 98 -1.93 -19.75 4.48
C ALA A 98 -1.81 -18.32 5.05
N MET A 99 -2.18 -18.14 6.32
CA MET A 99 -2.06 -16.85 7.01
C MET A 99 -0.60 -16.41 7.17
N ALA A 100 0.30 -17.33 7.53
CA ALA A 100 1.73 -17.05 7.59
C ALA A 100 2.29 -16.65 6.22
N PHE A 101 1.88 -17.36 5.15
CA PHE A 101 2.29 -17.04 3.78
C PHE A 101 1.81 -15.65 3.34
N VAL A 102 0.54 -15.32 3.58
CA VAL A 102 -0.03 -13.99 3.24
C VAL A 102 0.67 -12.87 4.01
N ALA A 103 0.97 -13.08 5.28
CA ALA A 103 1.73 -12.12 6.09
C ALA A 103 3.15 -11.91 5.54
N ALA A 104 3.85 -13.00 5.20
CA ALA A 104 5.18 -12.93 4.59
C ALA A 104 5.16 -12.22 3.23
N ALA A 105 4.19 -12.53 2.36
CA ALA A 105 4.03 -11.87 1.08
C ALA A 105 3.71 -10.37 1.22
N THR A 106 2.90 -10.00 2.23
CA THR A 106 2.59 -8.60 2.54
C THR A 106 3.84 -7.86 3.00
N LEU A 107 4.61 -8.44 3.93
CA LEU A 107 5.85 -7.85 4.42
C LEU A 107 6.89 -7.69 3.30
N PHE A 108 7.04 -8.71 2.46
CA PHE A 108 7.91 -8.66 1.28
C PHE A 108 7.51 -7.53 0.33
N SER A 109 6.22 -7.42 0.00
CA SER A 109 5.69 -6.34 -0.85
C SER A 109 5.98 -4.96 -0.27
N LEU A 110 5.73 -4.75 1.02
CA LEU A 110 6.01 -3.48 1.69
C LEU A 110 7.50 -3.15 1.70
N ALA A 111 8.36 -4.13 1.95
CA ALA A 111 9.81 -3.95 1.91
C ALA A 111 10.32 -3.59 0.51
N THR A 112 9.81 -4.25 -0.54
CA THR A 112 10.16 -3.92 -1.93
C THR A 112 9.69 -2.51 -2.29
N GLN A 113 8.49 -2.11 -1.88
CA GLN A 113 7.98 -0.74 -2.09
C GLN A 113 8.87 0.28 -1.39
N ALA A 114 9.21 0.07 -0.12
CA ALA A 114 10.11 0.94 0.63
C ALA A 114 11.48 1.08 -0.05
N TYR A 115 12.03 -0.04 -0.51
CA TYR A 115 13.32 -0.08 -1.21
C TYR A 115 13.30 0.74 -2.51
N VAL A 116 12.32 0.49 -3.38
CA VAL A 116 12.21 1.14 -4.70
C VAL A 116 11.89 2.63 -4.56
N LEU A 117 10.90 2.99 -3.73
CA LEU A 117 10.52 4.38 -3.51
C LEU A 117 11.63 5.16 -2.81
N GLY A 118 12.31 4.55 -1.83
CA GLY A 118 13.42 5.18 -1.12
C GLY A 118 14.61 5.46 -2.04
N GLY A 119 15.02 4.50 -2.87
CA GLY A 119 16.07 4.72 -3.87
C GLY A 119 15.71 5.81 -4.89
N THR A 120 14.44 5.83 -5.32
CA THR A 120 13.92 6.88 -6.21
C THR A 120 13.97 8.26 -5.53
N ALA A 121 13.55 8.36 -4.27
CA ALA A 121 13.57 9.60 -3.51
C ALA A 121 15.00 10.13 -3.27
N SER A 122 15.96 9.25 -2.94
CA SER A 122 17.38 9.61 -2.81
C SER A 122 17.91 10.24 -4.10
N THR A 123 17.63 9.56 -5.22
CA THR A 123 18.09 9.99 -6.54
C THR A 123 17.42 11.30 -6.98
N LEU A 124 16.11 11.45 -6.76
CA LEU A 124 15.37 12.68 -7.08
C LEU A 124 15.86 13.87 -6.25
N ALA A 125 16.10 13.67 -4.96
CA ALA A 125 16.64 14.71 -4.08
C ALA A 125 18.00 15.20 -4.58
N ALA A 126 18.90 14.28 -4.93
CA ALA A 126 20.21 14.60 -5.49
C ALA A 126 20.13 15.30 -6.86
N GLN A 127 19.24 14.84 -7.75
CA GLN A 127 19.09 15.41 -9.10
C GLN A 127 18.52 16.83 -9.09
N LEU A 128 17.62 17.11 -8.16
CA LEU A 128 16.96 18.41 -8.05
C LEU A 128 17.67 19.36 -7.08
N GLY A 129 18.67 18.88 -6.33
CA GLY A 129 19.38 19.67 -5.33
C GLY A 129 18.51 20.05 -4.12
N VAL A 130 17.46 19.26 -3.82
CA VAL A 130 16.51 19.53 -2.73
C VAL A 130 16.81 18.64 -1.52
N GLY A 131 16.46 19.10 -0.31
CA GLY A 131 16.59 18.28 0.88
C GLY A 131 15.65 17.07 0.85
N LEU A 132 16.11 15.90 1.31
CA LEU A 132 15.28 14.68 1.38
C LEU A 132 14.00 14.90 2.21
N GLY A 133 14.10 15.63 3.33
CA GLY A 133 12.93 15.96 4.15
C GLY A 133 11.91 16.83 3.43
N GLU A 134 12.38 17.82 2.67
CA GLU A 134 11.52 18.72 1.88
C GLU A 134 10.82 17.96 0.76
N LEU A 135 11.56 17.07 0.07
CA LEU A 135 11.01 16.17 -0.93
C LEU A 135 9.90 15.30 -0.33
N LEU A 136 10.15 14.66 0.82
CA LEU A 136 9.16 13.81 1.50
C LEU A 136 7.92 14.59 1.95
N VAL A 137 8.09 15.80 2.49
CA VAL A 137 6.98 16.68 2.85
C VAL A 137 6.16 17.07 1.62
N SER A 138 6.83 17.33 0.48
CA SER A 138 6.15 17.69 -0.77
C SER A 138 5.23 16.58 -1.31
N LEU A 139 5.53 15.30 -0.98
CA LEU A 139 4.74 14.14 -1.40
C LEU A 139 3.44 14.00 -0.61
N LEU A 140 3.39 14.48 0.64
CA LEU A 140 2.28 14.23 1.57
C LEU A 140 0.87 14.54 1.03
N PRO A 141 0.62 15.60 0.22
CA PRO A 141 -0.71 15.91 -0.27
C PRO A 141 -1.39 14.80 -1.09
N HIS A 142 -0.62 13.93 -1.75
CA HIS A 142 -1.16 12.76 -2.46
C HIS A 142 -0.75 11.45 -1.76
N ALA A 143 0.51 11.31 -1.34
CA ALA A 143 1.03 10.05 -0.81
C ALA A 143 0.35 9.61 0.50
N LEU A 144 0.09 10.53 1.43
CA LEU A 144 -0.55 10.16 2.71
C LEU A 144 -2.00 9.68 2.52
N PRO A 145 -2.90 10.42 1.83
CA PRO A 145 -4.25 9.93 1.58
C PRO A 145 -4.26 8.66 0.72
N GLU A 146 -3.35 8.54 -0.24
CA GLU A 146 -3.23 7.36 -1.10
C GLU A 146 -2.87 6.11 -0.30
N LEU A 147 -1.75 6.16 0.45
CA LEU A 147 -1.31 5.02 1.27
C LEU A 147 -2.37 4.67 2.33
N THR A 148 -3.00 5.70 2.92
CA THR A 148 -4.10 5.49 3.87
C THR A 148 -5.29 4.76 3.22
N ALA A 149 -5.62 5.07 1.97
CA ALA A 149 -6.69 4.38 1.25
C ALA A 149 -6.29 2.93 0.89
N VAL A 150 -5.09 2.72 0.35
CA VAL A 150 -4.59 1.41 -0.08
C VAL A 150 -4.49 0.43 1.09
N PHE A 151 -4.13 0.89 2.30
CA PHE A 151 -3.99 0.04 3.47
C PHE A 151 -5.28 -0.20 4.27
N LEU A 152 -6.43 0.35 3.86
CA LEU A 152 -7.71 0.09 4.54
C LEU A 152 -8.04 -1.42 4.66
N PRO A 153 -7.91 -2.25 3.60
CA PRO A 153 -8.18 -3.68 3.72
C PRO A 153 -7.18 -4.38 4.64
N LEU A 154 -5.90 -4.00 4.63
CA LEU A 154 -4.90 -4.55 5.54
C LEU A 154 -5.23 -4.21 7.00
N ALA A 155 -5.68 -2.98 7.27
CA ALA A 155 -6.16 -2.59 8.59
C ALA A 155 -7.38 -3.41 9.02
N ALA A 156 -8.33 -3.66 8.11
CA ALA A 156 -9.48 -4.52 8.38
C ALA A 156 -9.06 -5.96 8.72
N TRP A 157 -8.11 -6.51 7.95
CA TRP A 157 -7.54 -7.82 8.22
C TRP A 157 -6.88 -7.90 9.59
N LEU A 158 -6.01 -6.95 9.95
CA LEU A 158 -5.32 -6.93 11.24
C LEU A 158 -6.28 -6.81 12.43
N LEU A 159 -7.33 -6.01 12.30
CA LEU A 159 -8.32 -5.83 13.37
C LEU A 159 -9.21 -7.06 13.53
N LEU A 160 -9.88 -7.47 12.45
CA LEU A 160 -10.90 -8.52 12.49
C LEU A 160 -10.29 -9.90 12.73
N SER A 161 -9.07 -10.15 12.24
CA SER A 161 -8.34 -11.38 12.56
C SER A 161 -8.06 -11.55 14.04
N ARG A 162 -7.64 -10.46 14.72
CA ARG A 162 -7.37 -10.45 16.16
C ARG A 162 -8.63 -10.65 17.00
N GLU A 163 -9.77 -10.18 16.50
CA GLU A 163 -11.08 -10.35 17.15
C GLU A 163 -11.74 -11.70 16.80
N GLY A 164 -11.15 -12.51 15.92
CA GLY A 164 -11.74 -13.77 15.44
C GLY A 164 -12.99 -13.57 14.56
N ARG A 165 -13.24 -12.34 14.08
CA ARG A 165 -14.43 -11.94 13.30
C ARG A 165 -14.23 -12.15 11.80
N TRP A 166 -13.77 -13.35 11.43
CA TRP A 166 -13.45 -13.70 10.05
C TRP A 166 -14.62 -13.51 9.08
N ASN A 167 -15.84 -13.79 9.52
CA ASN A 167 -17.05 -13.71 8.68
C ASN A 167 -17.36 -12.28 8.20
N GLU A 168 -16.90 -11.26 8.92
CA GLU A 168 -17.13 -9.86 8.57
C GLU A 168 -16.06 -9.31 7.61
N LEU A 169 -14.98 -10.06 7.41
CA LEU A 169 -13.81 -9.60 6.67
C LEU A 169 -14.13 -9.27 5.21
N LEU A 170 -14.94 -10.10 4.53
CA LEU A 170 -15.35 -9.83 3.14
C LEU A 170 -16.18 -8.54 3.01
N ALA A 171 -17.13 -8.33 3.92
CA ALA A 171 -17.96 -7.12 3.93
C ALA A 171 -17.10 -5.88 4.21
N ALA A 172 -16.20 -5.97 5.19
CA ALA A 172 -15.24 -4.91 5.49
C ALA A 172 -14.33 -4.61 4.29
N THR A 173 -13.84 -5.63 3.58
CA THR A 173 -13.04 -5.47 2.35
C THR A 173 -13.81 -4.72 1.28
N ALA A 174 -15.07 -5.07 1.02
CA ALA A 174 -15.89 -4.38 0.03
C ALA A 174 -16.04 -2.88 0.35
N VAL A 175 -16.30 -2.56 1.63
CA VAL A 175 -16.38 -1.16 2.09
C VAL A 175 -15.02 -0.46 1.94
N CYS A 176 -13.92 -1.11 2.34
CA CYS A 176 -12.57 -0.54 2.22
C CYS A 176 -12.22 -0.22 0.77
N VAL A 177 -12.50 -1.13 -0.17
CA VAL A 177 -12.25 -0.92 -1.60
C VAL A 177 -13.13 0.19 -2.16
N ALA A 178 -14.42 0.20 -1.82
CA ALA A 178 -15.35 1.24 -2.27
C ALA A 178 -14.94 2.65 -1.81
N VAL A 179 -14.38 2.77 -0.59
CA VAL A 179 -13.84 4.03 -0.07
C VAL A 179 -12.47 4.36 -0.68
N ALA A 180 -11.62 3.37 -0.89
CA ALA A 180 -10.26 3.59 -1.39
C ALA A 180 -10.24 4.08 -2.84
N LEU A 181 -11.07 3.51 -3.72
CA LEU A 181 -11.10 3.86 -5.14
C LEU A 181 -11.21 5.37 -5.41
N PRO A 182 -12.23 6.10 -4.92
CA PRO A 182 -12.33 7.54 -5.18
C PRO A 182 -11.14 8.33 -4.64
N VAL A 183 -10.55 7.89 -3.52
CA VAL A 183 -9.32 8.51 -3.00
C VAL A 183 -8.17 8.31 -3.97
N LEU A 184 -7.97 7.10 -4.51
CA LEU A 184 -6.93 6.81 -5.50
C LEU A 184 -7.09 7.65 -6.79
N PHE A 185 -8.32 7.81 -7.28
CA PHE A 185 -8.58 8.69 -8.43
C PHE A 185 -8.19 10.14 -8.15
N ALA A 186 -8.51 10.64 -6.96
CA ALA A 186 -8.18 12.00 -6.56
C ALA A 186 -6.67 12.19 -6.33
N THR A 187 -6.01 11.26 -5.63
CA THR A 187 -4.57 11.37 -5.31
C THR A 187 -3.71 11.25 -6.55
N ALA A 188 -4.04 10.37 -7.50
CA ALA A 188 -3.36 10.30 -8.79
C ALA A 188 -3.45 11.62 -9.57
N ALA A 189 -4.58 12.35 -9.46
CA ALA A 189 -4.73 13.65 -10.11
C ALA A 189 -3.87 14.71 -9.41
N ILE A 190 -3.82 14.69 -8.07
CA ILE A 190 -2.97 15.58 -7.27
C ILE A 190 -1.48 15.31 -7.56
N GLU A 191 -1.08 14.05 -7.69
CA GLU A 191 0.28 13.64 -8.03
C GLU A 191 0.73 14.18 -9.39
N LEU A 192 -0.15 14.25 -10.39
CA LEU A 192 0.23 14.77 -11.71
C LEU A 192 0.09 16.28 -11.86
N THR A 193 -0.78 16.93 -11.08
CA THR A 193 -1.13 18.34 -11.30
C THR A 193 -0.58 19.28 -10.24
N VAL A 194 -0.50 18.82 -8.98
CA VAL A 194 -0.11 19.63 -7.82
C VAL A 194 1.33 19.35 -7.42
N TRP A 195 1.70 18.08 -7.28
CA TRP A 195 3.03 17.72 -6.78
C TRP A 195 4.19 18.25 -7.64
N PRO A 196 4.16 18.19 -8.99
CA PRO A 196 5.24 18.73 -9.82
C PRO A 196 5.43 20.23 -9.61
N ARG A 197 4.36 20.97 -9.32
CA ARG A 197 4.43 22.41 -9.03
C ARG A 197 5.04 22.69 -7.66
N LEU A 198 4.74 21.86 -6.67
CA LEU A 198 5.39 21.94 -5.35
C LEU A 198 6.88 21.63 -5.47
N LEU A 199 7.21 20.59 -6.23
CA LEU A 199 8.59 20.17 -6.44
C LEU A 199 9.40 21.22 -7.22
N ALA A 200 8.82 21.81 -8.28
CA ALA A 200 9.44 22.92 -9.02
C ALA A 200 9.77 24.12 -8.13
N LYS A 201 8.88 24.46 -7.18
CA LYS A 201 9.11 25.55 -6.21
C LYS A 201 10.25 25.23 -5.25
N LEU A 202 10.41 23.97 -4.84
CA LEU A 202 11.52 23.57 -3.97
C LEU A 202 12.85 23.54 -4.73
N ALA A 203 12.84 23.11 -5.98
CA ALA A 203 14.05 22.94 -6.79
C ALA A 203 14.59 24.27 -7.36
N TRP A 204 13.71 25.22 -7.70
CA TRP A 204 14.07 26.43 -8.45
C TRP A 204 13.47 27.74 -7.91
N GLY A 205 12.72 27.68 -6.80
CA GLY A 205 12.18 28.87 -6.13
C GLY A 205 13.10 29.36 -5.03
#